data_AF-A0A7V2TZ94-F1
#
_entry.id   AF-A0A7V2TZ94-F1
#
_cell.length_a   1.000
_cell.length_b   1.000
_cell.length_c   1.000
_cell.angle_alpha   90.00
_cell.angle_beta   90.00
_cell.angle_gamma   90.00
#
_symmetry.space_group_name_H-M   'P 1'
#
loop_
_entity.id
_entity.type
_entity.pdbx_description
1 polymer ?
#
loop_
_entity_poly.entity_id
_entity_poly.type
_entity_poly.pdbx_seq_one_letter_code
_entity_poly.pdbx_strand_id
1 'polypeptide(L)'
;MRPKNLLLPIFSALILLAGFGCATAPPVGKKQAQGLEMESKAAEAFRQGQYARALQYYQRALRAFESIDSREGVARNLTGLGTAYQAMGRNAAALELYQRALAIYQDTGDEAGISLNLNHVGSVTLSLGKPREALEFFQRSLAMEEKRGDAPGQALCWNNLGRAYREMGENDRALECYLRSKTLNEKSGNLSGIADNLNNLGAVYESRKDWDRALEAYQKALELDKKAENS
;
A
#
# COMPACT_ATOMS: atom_id res chain seq x y z
N MET A 1 41.33 59.86 -57.50
CA MET A 1 42.46 60.06 -56.56
C MET A 1 42.35 59.03 -55.45
N ARG A 2 43.27 58.06 -55.36
CA ARG A 2 43.49 57.17 -54.19
C ARG A 2 44.18 58.00 -53.05
N PRO A 3 44.34 57.56 -51.78
CA PRO A 3 44.30 56.19 -51.20
C PRO A 3 43.52 56.17 -49.83
N LYS A 4 43.41 55.13 -48.98
CA LYS A 4 44.39 54.19 -48.42
C LYS A 4 43.67 52.97 -47.81
N ASN A 5 44.27 51.80 -48.03
CA ASN A 5 44.10 50.60 -47.22
C ASN A 5 44.32 50.88 -45.73
N LEU A 6 43.56 50.23 -44.85
CA LEU A 6 44.12 49.69 -43.61
C LEU A 6 43.40 48.38 -43.27
N LEU A 7 44.17 47.30 -43.34
CA LEU A 7 43.86 45.96 -42.88
C LEU A 7 44.37 45.78 -41.44
N LEU A 8 43.67 44.91 -40.69
CA LEU A 8 44.03 44.18 -39.45
C LEU A 8 43.79 44.86 -38.09
N PRO A 9 43.61 44.09 -36.97
CA PRO A 9 43.51 42.63 -36.82
C PRO A 9 42.32 42.11 -35.97
N ILE A 10 42.15 40.78 -35.99
CA ILE A 10 41.29 39.95 -35.13
C ILE A 10 41.91 39.84 -33.72
N PHE A 11 41.13 40.14 -32.67
CA PHE A 11 41.35 39.74 -31.27
C PHE A 11 39.96 39.33 -30.73
N SER A 12 39.59 38.05 -30.69
CA SER A 12 39.87 37.05 -29.65
C SER A 12 39.52 37.48 -28.22
N ALA A 13 38.46 36.84 -27.70
CA ALA A 13 38.13 36.50 -26.31
C ALA A 13 37.89 37.61 -25.28
N LEU A 14 36.67 37.68 -24.73
CA LEU A 14 36.36 37.05 -23.43
C LEU A 14 34.83 37.08 -23.18
N ILE A 15 34.17 35.93 -23.28
CA ILE A 15 32.80 35.75 -22.79
C ILE A 15 32.91 35.63 -21.26
N LEU A 16 32.44 36.65 -20.54
CA LEU A 16 32.21 36.57 -19.10
C LEU A 16 30.91 35.78 -18.86
N LEU A 17 30.98 34.45 -18.91
CA LEU A 17 29.94 33.59 -18.36
C LEU A 17 30.13 33.59 -16.84
N ALA A 18 29.44 34.51 -16.16
CA ALA A 18 29.26 34.44 -14.73
C ALA A 18 28.60 33.09 -14.39
N GLY A 19 29.33 32.27 -13.63
CA GLY A 19 28.88 30.97 -13.17
C GLY A 19 27.70 31.10 -12.21
N PHE A 20 26.50 31.17 -12.76
CA PHE A 20 25.37 30.54 -12.09
C PHE A 20 25.61 29.05 -12.16
N GLY A 21 26.08 28.49 -11.04
CA GLY A 21 26.00 27.06 -10.77
C GLY A 21 24.52 26.66 -10.76
N CYS A 22 23.93 26.53 -11.94
CA CYS A 22 22.67 25.86 -12.14
C CYS A 22 22.98 24.40 -11.79
N ALA A 23 22.71 24.02 -10.54
CA ALA A 23 22.66 22.63 -10.16
C ALA A 23 21.63 21.99 -11.09
N THR A 24 22.12 21.36 -12.16
CA THR A 24 21.25 20.72 -13.15
C THR A 24 20.42 19.70 -12.39
N ALA A 25 19.10 19.81 -12.51
CA ALA A 25 18.19 18.87 -11.87
C ALA A 25 18.66 17.45 -12.25
N PRO A 26 18.75 16.52 -11.28
CA PRO A 26 19.21 15.17 -11.58
C PRO A 26 18.36 14.57 -12.71
N PRO A 27 18.96 13.81 -13.65
CA PRO A 27 18.20 13.21 -14.74
C PRO A 27 17.00 12.44 -14.22
N VAL A 28 15.88 12.48 -14.94
CA VAL A 28 14.62 11.78 -14.58
C VAL A 28 14.89 10.33 -14.17
N GLY A 29 15.71 9.60 -14.95
CA GLY A 29 16.08 8.22 -14.64
C GLY A 29 16.83 8.06 -13.30
N LYS A 30 17.67 9.04 -12.92
CA LYS A 30 18.36 9.02 -11.62
C LYS A 30 17.38 9.27 -10.46
N LYS A 31 16.41 10.17 -10.64
CA LYS A 31 15.35 10.39 -9.63
C LYS A 31 14.43 9.18 -9.49
N GLN A 32 14.03 8.58 -10.60
CA GLN A 32 13.22 7.37 -10.59
C GLN A 32 13.93 6.20 -9.88
N ALA A 33 15.22 5.97 -10.19
CA ALA A 33 16.02 4.96 -9.52
C ALA A 33 16.15 5.23 -8.01
N GLN A 34 16.38 6.48 -7.62
CA GLN A 34 16.38 6.88 -6.20
C GLN A 34 15.03 6.62 -5.53
N GLY A 35 13.91 6.91 -6.20
CA GLY A 35 12.57 6.64 -5.69
C GLY A 35 12.36 5.16 -5.39
N LEU A 36 12.65 4.30 -6.38
CA LEU A 36 12.54 2.85 -6.25
C LEU A 36 13.45 2.27 -5.16
N GLU A 37 14.69 2.78 -5.04
CA GLU A 37 15.61 2.38 -3.97
C GLU A 37 15.02 2.70 -2.58
N MET A 38 14.44 3.89 -2.43
CA MET A 38 13.82 4.29 -1.17
C MET A 38 12.56 3.47 -0.89
N GLU A 39 11.75 3.10 -1.89
CA GLU A 39 10.61 2.19 -1.70
C GLU A 39 11.04 0.82 -1.19
N SER A 40 12.09 0.24 -1.76
CA SER A 40 12.65 -1.04 -1.31
C SER A 40 13.11 -0.97 0.15
N LYS A 41 13.84 0.09 0.52
CA LYS A 41 14.25 0.34 1.91
C LYS A 41 13.07 0.56 2.85
N ALA A 42 12.00 1.20 2.36
CA ALA A 42 10.79 1.43 3.14
C ALA A 42 10.05 0.13 3.43
N ALA A 43 9.88 -0.73 2.42
CA ALA A 43 9.26 -2.04 2.57
C ALA A 43 10.07 -2.94 3.53
N GLU A 44 11.39 -2.93 3.42
CA GLU A 44 12.26 -3.68 4.34
C GLU A 44 12.13 -3.19 5.78
N ALA A 45 12.24 -1.87 6.00
CA ALA A 45 12.07 -1.28 7.32
C ALA A 45 10.68 -1.60 7.89
N PHE A 46 9.64 -1.60 7.07
CA PHE A 46 8.28 -1.94 7.48
C PHE A 46 8.18 -3.41 7.93
N ARG A 47 8.74 -4.35 7.17
CA ARG A 47 8.77 -5.78 7.54
C ARG A 47 9.50 -6.03 8.85
N GLN A 48 10.54 -5.25 9.15
CA GLN A 48 11.27 -5.31 10.42
C GLN A 48 10.56 -4.59 11.59
N GLY A 49 9.34 -4.08 11.39
CA GLY A 49 8.60 -3.31 12.39
C GLY A 49 9.16 -1.90 12.64
N GLN A 50 10.13 -1.44 11.85
CA GLN A 50 10.77 -0.14 11.98
C GLN A 50 9.94 0.95 11.27
N TYR A 51 8.68 1.12 11.68
CA TYR A 51 7.70 1.97 11.00
C TYR A 51 8.15 3.43 10.84
N ALA A 52 8.85 4.00 11.84
CA ALA A 52 9.40 5.34 11.74
C ALA A 52 10.46 5.48 10.63
N ARG A 53 11.30 4.45 10.43
CA ARG A 53 12.27 4.43 9.32
C ARG A 53 11.57 4.22 7.98
N ALA A 54 10.55 3.35 7.93
CA ALA A 54 9.72 3.16 6.74
C ALA A 54 9.09 4.47 6.28
N LEU A 55 8.52 5.27 7.20
CA LEU A 55 7.99 6.60 6.91
C LEU A 55 9.04 7.52 6.27
N GLN A 56 10.26 7.58 6.82
CA GLN A 56 11.33 8.41 6.26
C GLN A 56 11.68 7.99 4.82
N TYR A 57 11.75 6.69 4.56
CA TYR A 57 12.05 6.17 3.23
C TYR A 57 10.91 6.42 2.24
N TYR A 58 9.65 6.13 2.60
CA TYR A 58 8.50 6.45 1.76
C TYR A 58 8.38 7.96 1.47
N GLN A 59 8.69 8.84 2.42
CA GLN A 59 8.72 10.28 2.18
C GLN A 59 9.82 10.70 1.18
N ARG A 60 10.98 10.03 1.22
CA ARG A 60 12.06 10.28 0.26
C ARG A 60 11.69 9.77 -1.13
N ALA A 61 11.06 8.60 -1.22
CA ALA A 61 10.53 8.06 -2.46
C ALA A 61 9.44 8.97 -3.05
N LEU A 62 8.48 9.41 -2.22
CA LEU A 62 7.43 10.35 -2.61
C LEU A 62 8.02 11.61 -3.26
N ARG A 63 8.97 12.28 -2.59
CA ARG A 63 9.64 13.47 -3.15
C ARG A 63 10.36 13.20 -4.48
N ALA A 64 10.92 12.00 -4.65
CA ALA A 64 11.58 11.63 -5.89
C ALA A 64 10.57 11.50 -7.04
N PHE A 65 9.44 10.83 -6.80
CA PHE A 65 8.38 10.67 -7.80
C PHE A 65 7.60 11.97 -8.08
N GLU A 66 7.40 12.83 -7.07
CA GLU A 66 6.88 14.18 -7.26
C GLU A 66 7.81 15.01 -8.16
N SER A 67 9.13 14.91 -7.98
CA SER A 67 10.10 15.69 -8.78
C SER A 67 10.18 15.30 -10.26
N ILE A 68 9.53 14.20 -10.65
CA ILE A 68 9.44 13.73 -12.04
C ILE A 68 7.98 13.59 -12.50
N ASP A 69 7.04 14.18 -11.77
CA ASP A 69 5.60 14.18 -12.07
C ASP A 69 5.00 12.76 -12.26
N SER A 70 5.55 11.75 -11.58
CA SER A 70 5.06 10.38 -11.65
C SER A 70 3.86 10.18 -10.74
N ARG A 71 2.65 10.31 -11.30
CA ARG A 71 1.38 10.12 -10.55
C ARG A 71 1.28 8.75 -9.89
N GLU A 72 1.64 7.68 -10.60
CA GLU A 72 1.65 6.31 -10.07
C GLU A 72 2.63 6.17 -8.89
N GLY A 73 3.84 6.73 -9.03
CA GLY A 73 4.83 6.73 -7.95
C GLY A 73 4.36 7.50 -6.72
N VAL A 74 3.68 8.63 -6.92
CA VAL A 74 3.07 9.41 -5.84
C VAL A 74 2.00 8.59 -5.12
N ALA A 75 1.05 8.00 -5.84
CA ALA A 75 -0.03 7.20 -5.26
C ALA A 75 0.48 5.99 -4.46
N ARG A 76 1.48 5.28 -5.00
CA ARG A 76 2.12 4.13 -4.34
C ARG A 76 2.77 4.53 -3.02
N ASN A 77 3.48 5.65 -2.99
CA ASN A 77 4.14 6.12 -1.77
C ASN A 77 3.16 6.70 -0.75
N LEU A 78 2.08 7.35 -1.18
CA LEU A 78 1.00 7.73 -0.27
C LEU A 78 0.36 6.49 0.38
N THR A 79 0.14 5.43 -0.39
CA THR A 79 -0.33 4.14 0.15
C THR A 79 0.66 3.57 1.17
N GLY A 80 1.95 3.53 0.85
CA GLY A 80 2.99 3.06 1.77
C GLY A 80 3.09 3.87 3.06
N LEU A 81 2.97 5.20 2.98
CA LEU A 81 2.89 6.08 4.15
C LEU A 81 1.64 5.80 4.99
N GLY A 82 0.48 5.63 4.34
CA GLY A 82 -0.77 5.27 5.00
C GLY A 82 -0.62 3.98 5.81
N THR A 83 0.00 2.96 5.21
CA THR A 83 0.25 1.66 5.85
C THR A 83 1.18 1.78 7.05
N ALA A 84 2.26 2.55 6.94
CA ALA A 84 3.15 2.82 8.06
C ALA A 84 2.45 3.59 9.19
N TYR A 85 1.60 4.58 8.89
CA TYR A 85 0.83 5.29 9.91
C TYR A 85 -0.22 4.40 10.58
N GLN A 86 -0.91 3.56 9.82
CA GLN A 86 -1.90 2.61 10.37
C GLN A 86 -1.22 1.62 11.32
N ALA A 87 -0.05 1.08 10.96
CA ALA A 87 0.72 0.20 11.84
C ALA A 87 1.15 0.86 13.16
N MET A 88 1.27 2.20 13.17
CA MET A 88 1.55 2.99 14.37
C MET A 88 0.27 3.44 15.11
N GLY A 89 -0.90 2.94 14.73
CA GLY A 89 -2.20 3.32 15.30
C GLY A 89 -2.68 4.73 14.92
N ARG A 90 -2.01 5.42 13.98
CA ARG A 90 -2.34 6.78 13.54
C ARG A 90 -3.39 6.75 12.43
N ASN A 91 -4.57 6.22 12.76
CA ASN A 91 -5.66 5.93 11.82
C ASN A 91 -6.14 7.16 11.02
N ALA A 92 -6.29 8.33 11.66
CA ALA A 92 -6.72 9.54 10.94
C ALA A 92 -5.73 9.97 9.84
N ALA A 93 -4.43 9.91 10.12
CA ALA A 93 -3.40 10.23 9.14
C ALA A 93 -3.33 9.18 8.01
N ALA A 94 -3.50 7.89 8.36
CA ALA A 94 -3.56 6.83 7.37
C ALA A 94 -4.74 7.01 6.42
N LEU A 95 -5.93 7.34 6.95
CA LEU A 95 -7.14 7.55 6.16
C LEU A 95 -6.95 8.66 5.12
N GLU A 96 -6.39 9.81 5.52
CA GLU A 96 -6.14 10.93 4.60
C GLU A 96 -5.22 10.50 3.44
N LEU A 97 -4.15 9.76 3.75
CA LEU A 97 -3.18 9.32 2.75
C LEU A 97 -3.78 8.29 1.79
N TYR A 98 -4.55 7.33 2.29
CA TYR A 98 -5.25 6.36 1.45
C TYR A 98 -6.30 7.02 0.57
N GLN A 99 -7.06 8.01 1.08
CA GLN A 99 -8.02 8.74 0.26
C GLN A 99 -7.34 9.55 -0.86
N ARG A 100 -6.19 10.17 -0.56
CA ARG A 100 -5.38 10.87 -1.57
C ARG A 100 -4.81 9.91 -2.62
N ALA A 101 -4.30 8.76 -2.20
CA ALA A 101 -3.81 7.73 -3.11
C ALA A 101 -4.95 7.19 -3.99
N LEU A 102 -6.11 6.90 -3.39
CA LEU A 102 -7.31 6.43 -4.09
C LEU A 102 -7.74 7.41 -5.19
N ALA A 103 -7.79 8.71 -4.89
CA ALA A 103 -8.14 9.72 -5.88
C ALA A 103 -7.17 9.71 -7.07
N ILE A 104 -5.85 9.57 -6.82
CA ILE A 104 -4.87 9.48 -7.91
C ILE A 104 -5.05 8.20 -8.71
N TYR A 105 -5.25 7.04 -8.06
CA TYR A 105 -5.49 5.79 -8.78
C TYR A 105 -6.77 5.80 -9.62
N GLN A 106 -7.82 6.46 -9.14
CA GLN A 106 -9.04 6.71 -9.92
C GLN A 106 -8.75 7.56 -11.15
N ASP A 107 -7.99 8.64 -10.99
CA ASP A 107 -7.61 9.51 -12.11
C ASP A 107 -6.70 8.83 -13.13
N THR A 108 -5.82 7.90 -12.71
CA THR A 108 -4.94 7.16 -13.61
C THR A 108 -5.60 5.90 -14.20
N GLY A 109 -6.76 5.49 -13.68
CA GLY A 109 -7.45 4.26 -14.09
C GLY A 109 -6.75 2.97 -13.64
N ASP A 110 -5.93 3.02 -12.59
CA ASP A 110 -5.27 1.84 -12.04
C ASP A 110 -6.27 1.04 -11.18
N GLU A 111 -6.97 0.09 -11.81
CA GLU A 111 -7.99 -0.73 -11.13
C GLU A 111 -7.42 -1.48 -9.91
N ALA A 112 -6.15 -1.88 -9.93
CA ALA A 112 -5.51 -2.58 -8.81
C ALA A 112 -5.19 -1.64 -7.66
N GLY A 113 -4.67 -0.45 -7.96
CA GLY A 113 -4.47 0.61 -6.97
C GLY A 113 -5.78 1.06 -6.31
N ILE A 114 -6.87 1.14 -7.09
CA ILE A 114 -8.21 1.50 -6.61
C ILE A 114 -8.74 0.44 -5.64
N SER A 115 -8.78 -0.83 -6.02
CA SER A 115 -9.33 -1.90 -5.16
C SER A 115 -8.52 -2.01 -3.86
N LEU A 116 -7.20 -2.02 -3.95
CA LEU A 116 -6.32 -2.07 -2.79
C LEU A 116 -6.57 -0.89 -1.83
N ASN A 117 -6.68 0.34 -2.34
CA ASN A 117 -6.91 1.51 -1.49
C ASN A 117 -8.34 1.59 -0.95
N LEU A 118 -9.35 1.10 -1.65
CA LEU A 118 -10.69 0.90 -1.08
C LEU A 118 -10.61 -0.03 0.13
N ASN A 119 -9.86 -1.13 0.02
CA ASN A 119 -9.66 -2.05 1.13
C ASN A 119 -8.92 -1.38 2.32
N HIS A 120 -7.88 -0.60 2.05
CA HIS A 120 -7.18 0.16 3.10
C HIS A 120 -8.09 1.19 3.78
N VAL A 121 -8.86 1.97 3.01
CA VAL A 121 -9.85 2.91 3.56
C VAL A 121 -10.85 2.18 4.44
N GLY A 122 -11.41 1.06 3.97
CA GLY A 122 -12.32 0.23 4.77
C GLY A 122 -11.68 -0.27 6.06
N SER A 123 -10.43 -0.74 6.01
CA SER A 123 -9.69 -1.23 7.19
C SER A 123 -9.46 -0.16 8.25
N VAL A 124 -9.12 1.05 7.83
CA VAL A 124 -8.95 2.19 8.74
C VAL A 124 -10.31 2.66 9.28
N THR A 125 -11.34 2.73 8.43
CA THR A 125 -12.71 3.08 8.84
C THR A 125 -13.26 2.10 9.88
N LEU A 126 -12.98 0.80 9.72
CA LEU A 126 -13.29 -0.23 10.71
C LEU A 126 -12.55 0.04 12.03
N SER A 127 -11.23 0.31 11.95
CA SER A 127 -10.40 0.63 13.13
C SER A 127 -10.82 1.93 13.84
N LEU A 128 -11.62 2.78 13.19
CA LEU A 128 -12.24 3.97 13.75
C LEU A 128 -13.64 3.70 14.33
N GLY A 129 -14.06 2.44 14.43
CA GLY A 129 -15.33 2.03 15.03
C GLY A 129 -16.55 2.21 14.12
N LYS A 130 -16.34 2.23 12.79
CA LYS A 130 -17.41 2.42 11.81
C LYS A 130 -17.60 1.20 10.89
N PRO A 131 -18.00 0.03 11.43
CA PRO A 131 -18.05 -1.22 10.67
C PRO A 131 -19.03 -1.19 9.49
N ARG A 132 -20.17 -0.50 9.62
CA ARG A 132 -21.14 -0.36 8.51
C ARG A 132 -20.59 0.42 7.32
N GLU A 133 -19.88 1.51 7.58
CA GLU A 133 -19.22 2.31 6.53
C GLU A 133 -18.07 1.52 5.90
N ALA A 134 -17.31 0.75 6.69
CA ALA A 134 -16.25 -0.11 6.19
C ALA A 134 -16.75 -1.19 5.20
N LEU A 135 -17.95 -1.75 5.42
CA LEU A 135 -18.54 -2.73 4.50
C LEU A 135 -18.65 -2.21 3.07
N GLU A 136 -19.06 -0.95 2.87
CA GLU A 136 -19.22 -0.37 1.54
C GLU A 136 -17.89 -0.36 0.77
N PHE A 137 -16.80 -0.01 1.45
CA PHE A 137 -15.46 0.00 0.86
C PHE A 137 -14.98 -1.42 0.53
N PHE A 138 -15.15 -2.37 1.45
CA PHE A 138 -14.74 -3.75 1.22
C PHE A 138 -15.56 -4.43 0.11
N GLN A 139 -16.87 -4.17 0.02
CA GLN A 139 -17.73 -4.71 -1.04
C GLN A 139 -17.35 -4.16 -2.42
N ARG A 140 -17.06 -2.86 -2.51
CA ARG A 140 -16.57 -2.24 -3.75
C ARG A 140 -15.22 -2.82 -4.17
N SER A 141 -14.29 -2.98 -3.22
CA SER A 141 -13.02 -3.64 -3.47
C SER A 141 -13.23 -5.08 -3.97
N LEU A 142 -14.08 -5.86 -3.28
CA LEU A 142 -14.37 -7.25 -3.64
C LEU A 142 -14.91 -7.36 -5.06
N ALA A 143 -15.89 -6.53 -5.44
CA ALA A 143 -16.48 -6.57 -6.78
C ALA A 143 -15.42 -6.30 -7.87
N MET A 144 -14.43 -5.46 -7.60
CA MET A 144 -13.30 -5.21 -8.51
C MET A 144 -12.36 -6.42 -8.59
N GLU A 145 -12.01 -7.04 -7.46
CA GLU A 145 -11.15 -8.22 -7.45
C GLU A 145 -11.84 -9.45 -8.07
N GLU A 146 -13.17 -9.58 -7.93
CA GLU A 146 -13.98 -10.59 -8.61
C GLU A 146 -13.97 -10.37 -10.13
N LYS A 147 -14.19 -9.14 -10.60
CA LYS A 147 -14.10 -8.78 -12.02
C LYS A 147 -12.72 -9.09 -12.62
N ARG A 148 -11.66 -8.88 -11.84
CA ARG A 148 -10.27 -9.14 -12.25
C ARG A 148 -9.84 -10.60 -12.10
N GLY A 149 -10.63 -11.43 -11.41
CA GLY A 149 -10.26 -12.80 -11.07
C GLY A 149 -9.07 -12.90 -10.10
N ASP A 150 -8.79 -11.86 -9.32
CA ASP A 150 -7.68 -11.83 -8.37
C ASP A 150 -8.05 -12.56 -7.07
N ALA A 151 -7.79 -13.87 -7.03
CA ALA A 151 -8.13 -14.70 -5.86
C ALA A 151 -7.49 -14.21 -4.54
N PRO A 152 -6.22 -13.78 -4.49
CA PRO A 152 -5.63 -13.17 -3.29
C PRO A 152 -6.37 -11.91 -2.81
N GLY A 153 -6.68 -10.97 -3.71
CA GLY A 153 -7.45 -9.76 -3.39
C GLY A 153 -8.86 -10.08 -2.90
N GLN A 154 -9.54 -11.05 -3.53
CA GLN A 154 -10.84 -11.54 -3.06
C GLN A 154 -10.74 -12.11 -1.64
N ALA A 155 -9.73 -12.93 -1.35
CA ALA A 155 -9.53 -13.51 -0.02
C ALA A 155 -9.33 -12.42 1.04
N LEU A 156 -8.52 -11.40 0.75
CA LEU A 156 -8.33 -10.24 1.63
C LEU A 156 -9.64 -9.50 1.89
N CYS A 157 -10.43 -9.24 0.85
CA CYS A 157 -11.73 -8.57 0.97
C CYS A 157 -12.70 -9.39 1.84
N TRP A 158 -12.83 -10.69 1.59
CA TRP A 158 -13.67 -11.58 2.39
C TRP A 158 -13.25 -11.61 3.86
N ASN A 159 -11.95 -11.65 4.14
CA ASN A 159 -11.47 -11.60 5.52
C ASN A 159 -11.87 -10.29 6.23
N ASN A 160 -11.73 -9.15 5.54
CA ASN A 160 -12.06 -7.84 6.12
C ASN A 160 -13.58 -7.61 6.24
N LEU A 161 -14.40 -8.14 5.32
CA LEU A 161 -15.86 -8.21 5.48
C LEU A 161 -16.23 -9.02 6.72
N GLY A 162 -15.57 -10.17 6.95
CA GLY A 162 -15.78 -10.97 8.13
C GLY A 162 -15.49 -10.21 9.43
N ARG A 163 -14.39 -9.44 9.45
CA ARG A 163 -14.04 -8.56 10.59
C ARG A 163 -15.12 -7.51 10.86
N ALA A 164 -15.61 -6.85 9.80
CA ALA A 164 -16.67 -5.86 9.93
C ALA A 164 -17.97 -6.48 10.48
N TYR A 165 -18.41 -7.64 9.98
CA TYR A 165 -19.58 -8.34 10.51
C TYR A 165 -19.41 -8.76 11.96
N ARG A 166 -18.22 -9.26 12.33
CA ARG A 166 -17.93 -9.66 13.72
C ARG A 166 -18.00 -8.48 14.68
N GLU A 167 -17.47 -7.31 14.31
CA GLU A 167 -17.56 -6.09 15.14
C GLU A 167 -19.01 -5.61 15.33
N MET A 168 -19.92 -5.95 14.41
CA MET A 168 -21.35 -5.69 14.56
C MET A 168 -22.10 -6.80 15.33
N GLY A 169 -21.43 -7.87 15.75
CA GLY A 169 -22.05 -9.04 16.37
C GLY A 169 -22.76 -9.98 15.40
N GLU A 170 -22.62 -9.78 14.09
CA GLU A 170 -23.23 -10.60 13.03
C GLU A 170 -22.38 -11.86 12.77
N ASN A 171 -22.27 -12.72 13.78
CA ASN A 171 -21.35 -13.86 13.82
C ASN A 171 -21.56 -14.89 12.70
N ASP A 172 -22.79 -15.09 12.19
CA ASP A 172 -23.05 -16.03 11.09
C ASP A 172 -22.48 -15.52 9.77
N ARG A 173 -22.66 -14.22 9.48
CA ARG A 173 -22.08 -13.60 8.28
C ARG A 173 -20.56 -13.52 8.36
N ALA A 174 -20.02 -13.25 9.55
CA ALA A 174 -18.59 -13.28 9.79
C ALA A 174 -18.00 -14.66 9.47
N LEU A 175 -18.63 -15.73 9.97
CA LEU A 175 -18.23 -17.12 9.71
C LEU A 175 -18.21 -17.43 8.21
N GLU A 176 -19.28 -17.08 7.49
CA GLU A 176 -19.35 -17.28 6.04
C GLU A 176 -18.21 -16.57 5.30
N CYS A 177 -17.96 -15.30 5.65
CA CYS A 177 -16.90 -14.51 5.03
C CYS A 177 -15.50 -15.12 5.28
N TYR A 178 -15.20 -15.52 6.52
CA TYR A 178 -13.93 -16.14 6.85
C TYR A 178 -13.74 -17.50 6.17
N LEU A 179 -14.80 -18.31 6.03
CA LEU A 179 -14.73 -19.57 5.29
C LEU A 179 -14.47 -19.35 3.79
N ARG A 180 -15.11 -18.36 3.16
CA ARG A 180 -14.84 -18.01 1.76
C ARG A 180 -13.39 -17.56 1.55
N SER A 181 -12.90 -16.70 2.44
CA SER A 181 -11.49 -16.26 2.44
C SER A 181 -10.53 -17.45 2.59
N LYS A 182 -10.81 -18.34 3.55
CA LYS A 182 -10.02 -19.55 3.79
C LYS A 182 -9.96 -20.46 2.57
N THR A 183 -11.10 -20.72 1.92
CA THR A 183 -11.15 -21.55 0.71
C THR A 183 -10.31 -20.95 -0.43
N LEU A 184 -10.30 -19.63 -0.59
CA LEU A 184 -9.44 -18.97 -1.58
C LEU A 184 -7.95 -19.10 -1.24
N ASN A 185 -7.59 -18.92 0.03
CA ASN A 185 -6.21 -19.09 0.50
C ASN A 185 -5.73 -20.56 0.40
N GLU A 186 -6.61 -21.53 0.64
CA GLU A 186 -6.31 -22.97 0.43
C GLU A 186 -6.03 -23.27 -1.04
N LYS A 187 -6.82 -22.71 -1.96
CA LYS A 187 -6.61 -22.88 -3.40
C LYS A 187 -5.29 -22.25 -3.89
N SER A 188 -4.85 -21.16 -3.28
CA SER A 188 -3.59 -20.49 -3.65
C SER A 188 -2.36 -20.99 -2.89
N GLY A 189 -2.54 -21.86 -1.88
CA GLY A 189 -1.46 -22.31 -1.01
C GLY A 189 -0.94 -21.23 -0.05
N ASN A 190 -1.71 -20.17 0.20
CA ASN A 190 -1.33 -19.09 1.09
C ASN A 190 -1.51 -19.50 2.57
N LEU A 191 -0.49 -20.16 3.14
CA LEU A 191 -0.51 -20.67 4.50
C LEU A 191 -0.78 -19.59 5.56
N SER A 192 -0.15 -18.41 5.44
CA SER A 192 -0.37 -17.29 6.36
C SER A 192 -1.81 -16.79 6.30
N GLY A 193 -2.39 -16.69 5.09
CA GLY A 193 -3.80 -16.33 4.94
C GLY A 193 -4.76 -17.36 5.58
N ILE A 194 -4.45 -18.66 5.46
CA ILE A 194 -5.24 -19.72 6.11
C ILE A 194 -5.17 -19.58 7.64
N ALA A 195 -3.98 -19.32 8.19
CA ALA A 195 -3.78 -19.13 9.63
C ALA A 195 -4.57 -17.91 10.15
N ASP A 196 -4.51 -16.77 9.45
CA ASP A 196 -5.31 -15.58 9.75
C ASP A 196 -6.81 -15.88 9.75
N ASN A 197 -7.30 -16.62 8.76
CA ASN A 197 -8.70 -17.00 8.70
C ASN A 197 -9.08 -17.94 9.86
N LEU A 198 -8.23 -18.90 10.22
CA LEU A 198 -8.46 -19.80 11.35
C LEU A 198 -8.48 -19.05 12.70
N ASN A 199 -7.57 -18.10 12.91
CA ASN A 199 -7.60 -17.22 14.09
C ASN A 199 -8.92 -16.43 14.17
N ASN A 200 -9.38 -15.90 13.04
CA ASN A 200 -10.64 -15.18 12.97
C ASN A 200 -11.88 -16.08 13.18
N LEU A 201 -11.86 -17.31 12.67
CA LEU A 201 -12.89 -18.33 12.92
C LEU A 201 -12.92 -18.73 14.40
N GLY A 202 -11.75 -18.93 15.01
CA GLY A 202 -11.61 -19.20 16.45
C GLY A 202 -12.31 -18.13 17.28
N ALA A 203 -12.07 -16.85 16.97
CA ALA A 203 -12.69 -15.74 17.69
C ALA A 203 -14.23 -15.73 17.56
N VAL A 204 -14.75 -16.14 16.41
CA VAL A 204 -16.21 -16.32 16.23
C VAL A 204 -16.72 -17.48 17.08
N TYR A 205 -16.02 -18.62 17.13
CA TYR A 205 -16.41 -19.76 17.96
C TYR A 205 -16.36 -19.45 19.45
N GLU A 206 -15.35 -18.71 19.92
CA GLU A 206 -15.29 -18.21 21.31
C GLU A 206 -16.50 -17.35 21.66
N SER A 207 -16.89 -16.43 20.77
CA SER A 207 -18.06 -15.57 20.98
C SER A 207 -19.37 -16.37 21.10
N ARG A 208 -19.40 -17.60 20.55
CA ARG A 208 -20.51 -18.57 20.65
C ARG A 208 -20.37 -19.55 21.82
N LYS A 209 -19.29 -19.44 22.61
CA LYS A 209 -18.91 -20.39 23.67
C LYS A 209 -18.66 -21.81 23.18
N ASP A 210 -18.28 -21.94 21.90
CA ASP A 210 -17.85 -23.20 21.31
C ASP A 210 -16.34 -23.36 21.47
N TRP A 211 -15.94 -23.68 22.70
CA TRP A 211 -14.53 -23.69 23.11
C TRP A 211 -13.71 -24.75 22.39
N ASP A 212 -14.33 -25.89 22.06
CA ASP A 212 -13.65 -26.99 21.38
C ASP A 212 -13.25 -26.59 19.96
N ARG A 213 -14.19 -26.02 19.17
CA ARG A 213 -13.87 -25.55 17.82
C ARG A 213 -12.97 -24.33 17.81
N ALA A 214 -13.10 -23.45 18.82
CA ALA A 214 -12.19 -22.32 18.99
C ALA A 214 -10.75 -22.81 19.18
N LEU A 215 -10.53 -23.72 20.14
CA LEU A 215 -9.21 -24.28 20.44
C LEU A 215 -8.61 -24.98 19.23
N GLU A 216 -9.39 -25.82 18.54
CA GLU A 216 -8.94 -26.50 17.33
C GLU A 216 -8.51 -25.51 16.23
N ALA A 217 -9.29 -24.45 16.02
CA ALA A 217 -8.98 -23.43 15.03
C ALA A 217 -7.66 -22.71 15.35
N TYR A 218 -7.48 -22.28 16.60
CA TYR A 218 -6.25 -21.60 17.03
C TYR A 218 -5.01 -22.51 16.99
N GLN A 219 -5.14 -23.78 17.37
CA GLN A 219 -4.04 -24.74 17.28
C GLN A 219 -3.58 -24.94 15.83
N LYS A 220 -4.53 -25.10 14.90
CA LYS A 220 -4.23 -25.23 13.47
C LYS A 220 -3.60 -23.95 12.90
N ALA A 221 -4.06 -22.77 13.31
CA ALA A 221 -3.46 -21.50 12.91
C ALA A 221 -1.98 -21.44 13.33
N LEU A 222 -1.69 -21.75 14.60
CA LEU A 222 -0.33 -21.76 15.13
C LEU A 222 0.59 -22.77 14.41
N GLU A 223 0.08 -23.94 14.06
CA GLU A 223 0.85 -24.93 13.29
C GLU A 223 1.18 -24.44 11.88
N LEU A 224 0.26 -23.72 11.24
CA LEU A 224 0.47 -23.16 9.90
C LEU A 224 1.45 -21.99 9.92
N ASP A 225 1.36 -21.10 10.91
CA ASP A 225 2.30 -19.99 11.06
C ASP A 225 3.74 -20.50 11.22
N LYS A 226 3.94 -21.52 12.07
CA LYS A 226 5.24 -22.19 12.21
C LYS A 226 5.76 -22.79 10.90
N LYS A 227 4.87 -23.32 10.05
CA LYS A 227 5.27 -23.86 8.74
C LYS A 227 5.66 -22.73 7.78
N ALA A 228 4.86 -21.66 7.74
CA ALA A 228 5.11 -20.49 6.91
C ALA A 228 6.42 -19.77 7.28
N GLU A 229 6.79 -19.70 8.56
CA GLU A 229 8.07 -19.12 9.00
C GLU A 229 9.30 -19.94 8.60
N ASN A 230 9.13 -21.26 8.41
CA ASN A 230 10.20 -22.20 8.12
C ASN A 230 10.30 -22.58 6.62
N SER A 231 9.53 -21.93 5.74
CA SER A 231 9.52 -22.17 4.29
C SER A 231 10.09 -20.99 3.50
#